data_AF-A0A150S2N0-F1
#
_entry.id   AF-A0A150S2N0-F1
#
_cell.length_a   1.000
_cell.length_b   1.000
_cell.length_c   1.000
_cell.angle_alpha   90.00
_cell.angle_beta   90.00
_cell.angle_gamma   90.00
#
_symmetry.space_group_name_H-M   'P 1'
#
loop_
_entity.id
_entity.type
_entity.pdbx_description
1 polymer ?
#
loop_
_entity_poly.entity_id
_entity_poly.type
_entity_poly.pdbx_seq_one_letter_code
_entity_poly.pdbx_strand_id
1 'polypeptide(L)' 'MKRSASASAAGAPRPRPPILTGGAPSPRLFEHIAEYADGWLPIGGAGVAAAVPDVHRAFERAARGPGAPAPPAGITIA' A
#
# COMPACT_ATOMS: atom_id res chain seq x y z
N MET A 1 -18.02 39.85 -16.96
CA MET A 1 -17.39 38.97 -15.95
C MET A 1 -17.94 37.56 -16.11
N LYS A 2 -17.12 36.58 -16.50
CA LYS A 2 -17.47 35.15 -16.49
C LYS A 2 -16.25 34.41 -15.95
N ARG A 3 -16.27 33.93 -14.70
CA ARG A 3 -15.23 33.02 -14.21
C ARG A 3 -15.57 31.63 -14.74
N SER A 4 -14.98 31.24 -15.86
CA SER A 4 -14.95 29.83 -16.24
C SER A 4 -14.01 29.12 -15.27
N ALA A 5 -14.57 28.34 -14.36
CA ALA A 5 -13.80 27.41 -13.55
C ALA A 5 -13.29 26.30 -14.48
N SER A 6 -11.99 26.27 -14.70
CA SER A 6 -11.33 25.09 -15.26
C SER A 6 -11.36 24.01 -14.17
N ALA A 7 -12.13 22.94 -14.40
CA ALA A 7 -11.95 21.73 -13.64
C ALA A 7 -10.58 21.16 -14.00
N SER A 8 -9.60 21.33 -13.11
CA SER A 8 -8.35 20.58 -13.23
C SER A 8 -8.72 19.11 -13.11
N ALA A 9 -8.65 18.38 -14.22
CA ALA A 9 -8.65 16.93 -14.17
C ALA A 9 -7.52 16.55 -13.22
N ALA A 10 -7.86 15.97 -12.07
CA ALA A 10 -6.86 15.54 -11.10
C ALA A 10 -5.89 14.61 -11.83
N GLY A 11 -4.69 15.12 -12.13
CA GLY A 11 -3.71 14.41 -12.93
C GLY A 11 -3.38 13.09 -12.27
N ALA A 12 -3.18 12.04 -13.07
CA ALA A 12 -2.71 10.77 -12.56
C ALA A 12 -1.50 10.98 -11.63
N PRO A 13 -1.40 10.24 -10.51
CA PRO A 13 -0.27 10.35 -9.59
C PRO A 13 1.04 10.29 -10.37
N ARG A 14 1.97 11.23 -10.12
CA ARG A 14 3.29 11.16 -10.75
C ARG A 14 3.96 9.85 -10.34
N PRO A 15 4.69 9.18 -11.25
CA PRO A 15 5.48 8.01 -10.89
C PRO A 15 6.41 8.37 -9.74
N ARG A 16 6.36 7.58 -8.66
CA ARG A 16 7.26 7.66 -7.52
C ARG A 16 7.92 6.30 -7.30
N PRO A 17 9.13 6.25 -6.72
CA PRO A 17 9.68 4.99 -6.25
C PRO A 17 8.70 4.30 -5.27
N PRO A 18 8.63 2.95 -5.28
CA PRO A 18 7.88 2.22 -4.27
C PRO A 18 8.54 2.38 -2.91
N ILE A 19 7.72 2.50 -1.87
CA ILE A 19 8.12 2.51 -0.48
C ILE A 19 7.89 1.12 0.08
N LEU A 20 8.96 0.46 0.52
CA LEU A 20 8.89 -0.87 1.14
C LEU A 20 9.31 -0.77 2.60
N THR A 21 8.57 -1.44 3.49
CA THR A 21 8.99 -1.55 4.90
C THR A 21 9.66 -2.89 5.13
N GLY A 22 10.84 -2.85 5.78
CA GLY A 22 11.60 -4.02 6.15
C GLY A 22 11.17 -4.62 7.48
N GLY A 23 11.12 -5.94 7.61
CA GLY A 23 10.93 -6.57 8.92
C GLY A 23 10.56 -8.05 8.89
N ALA A 24 10.58 -8.69 10.06
CA ALA A 24 10.13 -10.07 10.23
C ALA A 24 8.60 -10.13 10.16
N PRO A 25 8.01 -11.26 9.70
CA PRO A 25 6.56 -11.38 9.59
C PRO A 25 5.89 -11.17 10.95
N SER A 26 5.02 -10.16 11.04
CA SER A 26 4.22 -9.89 12.23
C SER A 26 2.95 -9.13 11.87
N PRO A 27 1.85 -9.33 12.60
CA PRO A 27 0.58 -8.63 12.33
C PRO A 27 0.75 -7.10 12.30
N ARG A 28 1.45 -6.53 13.29
CA ARG A 28 1.66 -5.09 13.40
C ARG A 28 2.50 -4.52 12.24
N LEU A 29 3.51 -5.25 11.78
CA LEU A 29 4.28 -4.82 10.61
C LEU A 29 3.37 -4.73 9.38
N PHE A 30 2.52 -5.74 9.16
CA PHE A 30 1.64 -5.78 7.99
C PHE A 30 0.55 -4.71 8.03
N GLU A 31 0.04 -4.36 9.21
CA GLU A 31 -0.84 -3.21 9.40
C GLU A 31 -0.16 -1.90 9.00
N HIS A 32 1.05 -1.64 9.49
CA HIS A 32 1.79 -0.43 9.10
C HIS A 32 2.16 -0.42 7.61
N ILE A 33 2.49 -1.57 7.03
CA ILE A 33 2.74 -1.67 5.58
C ILE A 33 1.49 -1.27 4.80
N ALA A 34 0.31 -1.76 5.18
CA ALA A 34 -0.94 -1.45 4.51
C ALA A 34 -1.35 0.02 4.66
N GLU A 35 -0.91 0.69 5.73
CA GLU A 35 -1.20 2.09 6.00
C GLU A 35 -0.22 3.06 5.32
N TYR A 36 1.08 2.72 5.30
CA TYR A 36 2.15 3.67 4.97
C TYR A 36 3.04 3.28 3.80
N ALA A 37 2.95 2.04 3.29
CA ALA A 37 3.89 1.50 2.30
C ALA A 37 3.17 0.85 1.11
N ASP A 38 3.95 0.50 0.08
CA ASP A 38 3.48 -0.18 -1.13
C ASP A 38 3.78 -1.70 -1.08
N GLY A 39 4.49 -2.16 -0.05
CA GLY A 39 4.97 -3.52 -0.01
C GLY A 39 5.88 -3.86 1.16
N TRP A 40 6.30 -5.13 1.18
CA TRP A 40 7.09 -5.74 2.23
C TRP A 40 8.48 -6.12 1.70
N LEU A 41 9.52 -5.79 2.47
CA LEU A 41 10.89 -6.28 2.28
C LEU A 41 11.20 -7.25 3.44
N PRO A 42 11.06 -8.57 3.26
CA PRO A 42 11.30 -9.53 4.33
C PRO A 42 12.74 -9.49 4.84
N ILE A 43 12.92 -9.67 6.16
CA ILE A 43 14.25 -9.94 6.72
C ILE A 43 14.40 -11.44 6.97
N GLY A 44 15.37 -12.06 6.30
CA GLY A 44 15.55 -13.51 6.29
C GLY A 44 14.52 -14.25 5.43
N GLY A 45 14.72 -15.56 5.23
CA GLY A 45 13.89 -16.37 4.32
C GLY A 45 12.85 -17.27 5.02
N ALA A 46 13.02 -17.58 6.30
CA ALA A 46 12.14 -18.50 7.00
C ALA A 46 10.74 -17.90 7.19
N GLY A 47 9.70 -18.63 6.77
CA GLY A 47 8.30 -18.24 6.98
C GLY A 47 7.76 -17.17 6.02
N VAL A 48 8.56 -16.64 5.10
CA VAL A 48 8.13 -15.60 4.14
C VAL A 48 6.94 -16.06 3.31
N ALA A 49 7.06 -17.21 2.65
CA ALA A 49 6.00 -17.74 1.78
C ALA A 49 4.68 -17.96 2.54
N ALA A 50 4.75 -18.42 3.79
CA ALA A 50 3.58 -18.64 4.63
C ALA A 50 2.93 -17.33 5.08
N ALA A 51 3.70 -16.23 5.17
CA ALA A 51 3.23 -14.93 5.62
C ALA A 51 2.70 -14.02 4.50
N VAL A 52 2.96 -14.33 3.22
CA VAL A 52 2.46 -13.56 2.07
C VAL A 52 0.94 -13.30 2.15
N PRO A 53 0.07 -14.30 2.43
CA PRO A 53 -1.38 -14.08 2.52
C PRO A 53 -1.78 -13.07 3.60
N ASP A 54 -1.00 -12.94 4.67
CA ASP A 54 -1.32 -12.04 5.77
C ASP A 54 -1.08 -10.56 5.40
N VAL A 55 -0.04 -10.29 4.61
CA VAL A 55 0.19 -8.97 4.00
C VAL A 55 -0.97 -8.59 3.09
N HIS A 56 -1.38 -9.49 2.19
CA HIS A 56 -2.53 -9.24 1.31
C HIS A 56 -3.79 -8.90 2.10
N ARG A 57 -4.09 -9.69 3.13
CA ARG A 57 -5.23 -9.43 4.03
C ARG A 57 -5.13 -8.09 4.76
N ALA A 58 -3.93 -7.62 5.09
CA ALA A 58 -3.75 -6.31 5.73
C ALA A 58 -4.15 -5.17 4.76
N PHE A 59 -3.71 -5.23 3.50
CA PHE A 59 -4.13 -4.26 2.48
C PHE A 59 -5.64 -4.32 2.21
N GLU A 60 -6.22 -5.52 2.11
CA GLU A 60 -7.67 -5.67 1.95
C GLU A 60 -8.46 -5.07 3.12
N ARG A 61 -7.95 -5.21 4.36
CA ARG A 61 -8.56 -4.59 5.55
C ARG A 61 -8.47 -3.06 5.49
N ALA A 62 -7.30 -2.53 5.15
CA ALA A 62 -7.09 -1.08 5.03
C ALA A 62 -7.98 -0.46 3.94
N ALA A 63 -8.15 -1.14 2.80
CA ALA A 63 -8.99 -0.70 1.69
C ALA A 63 -10.50 -0.64 2.02
N ARG A 64 -10.96 -1.25 3.12
CA ARG A 64 -12.37 -1.22 3.57
C ARG A 64 -12.68 -0.10 4.58
N GLY A 65 -11.68 0.69 5.00
CA GLY A 65 -11.85 1.75 5.99
C GLY A 65 -12.64 2.96 5.48
N PRO A 66 -13.27 3.76 6.37
CA PRO A 66 -13.83 5.05 5.98
C PRO A 66 -12.72 5.99 5.49
N GLY A 67 -12.86 6.53 4.27
CA GLY A 67 -11.82 7.34 3.63
C GLY A 67 -10.64 6.53 3.07
N ALA A 68 -10.78 5.21 2.96
CA ALA A 68 -9.72 4.36 2.46
C ALA A 68 -9.29 4.75 1.04
N PRO A 69 -7.97 4.84 0.77
CA PRO A 69 -7.48 4.99 -0.58
C PRO A 69 -7.84 3.75 -1.40
N ALA A 70 -7.93 3.92 -2.73
CA ALA A 70 -8.06 2.77 -3.63
C ALA A 70 -6.89 1.80 -3.37
N PRO A 71 -7.14 0.47 -3.34
CA PRO A 71 -6.08 -0.50 -3.11
C PRO A 71 -4.96 -0.33 -4.13
N PRO A 72 -3.69 -0.54 -3.75
CA PRO A 72 -2.59 -0.42 -4.69
C PRO A 72 -2.76 -1.42 -5.85
N ALA A 73 -2.35 -1.02 -7.05
CA ALA A 73 -2.45 -1.86 -8.26
C ALA A 73 -1.68 -3.19 -8.15
N GLY A 74 -0.78 -3.31 -7.16
CA GLY A 74 -0.13 -4.53 -6.74
C GLY A 74 0.65 -4.29 -5.43
N ILE A 75 0.78 -5.33 -4.62
CA ILE A 75 1.67 -5.32 -3.45
C ILE A 75 3.03 -5.82 -3.90
N THR A 76 4.09 -5.06 -3.61
CA THR A 76 5.46 -5.50 -3.90
C THR A 76 5.99 -6.37 -2.75
N ILE A 77 6.51 -7.55 -3.07
CA ILE A 77 7.30 -8.38 -2.14
C ILE A 77 8.65 -8.60 -2.81
N ALA A 78 9.70 -8.09 -2.19
CA ALA A 78 11.06 -8.07 -2.73
C ALA A 78 11.97 -9.12 -2.08
#